data_AF-A0A059DBJ6-F1
#
_entry.id   AF-A0A059DBJ6-F1
#
_cell.length_a   1.000
_cell.length_b   1.000
_cell.length_c   1.000
_cell.angle_alpha   90.00
_cell.angle_beta   90.00
_cell.angle_gamma   90.00
#
_symmetry.space_group_name_H-M   'P 1'
#
loop_
_entity.id
_entity.type
_entity.pdbx_description
1 polymer ?
#
loop_
_entity_poly.entity_id
_entity_poly.type
_entity_poly.pdbx_seq_one_letter_code
_entity_poly.pdbx_strand_id
1 'polypeptide(L)'
;MVISCRKSTVQFVGSVVALSFVVVFAVRVVVRLVLGFRSRFGYGRNEAVVVRRDRSLGGREVVVGTRKETDGSRVLDNPLSPALRGTVDRSSPRRRRNMAPRVEENLPEWWPAMTASSAVDLEVDKEYYQREANRLVRGRSISLEIDGEDPRQFLAGLAGNVGLENIRAARIVSAAVAARTRSVFLQAWALEMQGEHSEALAHLSSICVLHQIFPPRDFSPEMEMVALGLEKQLKPEQREYLLNMLVGVCGEERPKSLVEALGLELSVDDGAGDHYERSLS
;
A
#
# COMPACT_ATOMS: atom_id res chain seq x y z
N MET A 1 28.20 35.86 53.59
CA MET A 1 28.76 34.76 52.78
C MET A 1 29.26 35.35 51.46
N VAL A 2 30.57 35.42 51.26
CA VAL A 2 31.15 35.87 49.98
C VAL A 2 31.43 34.62 49.16
N ILE A 3 30.64 34.38 48.12
CA ILE A 3 30.82 33.22 47.24
C ILE A 3 31.91 33.58 46.21
N SER A 4 33.12 33.07 46.41
CA SER A 4 34.20 33.18 45.41
C SER A 4 33.94 32.21 44.25
N CYS A 5 33.16 32.65 43.26
CA CYS A 5 32.99 31.91 42.02
C CYS A 5 34.27 31.99 41.17
N ARG A 6 34.81 30.84 40.74
CA ARG A 6 35.92 30.80 39.78
C ARG A 6 35.44 31.31 38.41
N LYS A 7 36.29 32.07 37.71
CA LYS A 7 35.98 32.68 36.40
C LYS A 7 35.50 31.64 35.36
N SER A 8 36.02 30.42 35.42
CA SER A 8 35.60 29.29 34.59
C SER A 8 34.17 28.81 34.89
N THR A 9 33.73 28.84 36.14
CA THR A 9 32.36 28.48 36.53
C THR A 9 31.35 29.51 36.03
N VAL A 10 31.68 30.79 36.09
CA VAL A 10 30.81 31.87 35.57
C VAL A 10 30.68 31.77 34.05
N GLN A 11 31.77 31.48 33.34
CA GLN A 11 31.73 31.27 31.89
C GLN A 11 30.94 30.01 31.50
N PHE A 12 31.13 28.90 32.20
CA PHE A 12 30.39 27.67 31.93
C PHE A 12 28.89 27.85 32.14
N VAL A 13 28.49 28.41 33.29
CA VAL A 13 27.07 28.65 33.59
C VAL A 13 26.47 29.67 32.63
N GLY A 14 27.20 30.73 32.29
CA GLY A 14 26.77 31.71 31.28
C GLY A 14 26.54 31.08 29.91
N SER A 15 27.45 30.22 29.44
CA SER A 15 27.32 29.51 28.17
C SER A 15 26.16 28.51 28.18
N VAL A 16 25.94 27.77 29.27
CA VAL A 16 24.80 26.84 29.39
C VAL A 16 23.47 27.58 29.36
N VAL A 17 23.36 28.70 30.07
CA VAL A 17 22.14 29.53 30.07
C VAL A 17 21.91 30.12 28.67
N ALA A 18 22.95 30.66 28.03
CA ALA A 18 22.84 31.20 26.68
C ALA A 18 22.41 30.12 25.66
N LEU A 19 23.01 28.94 25.71
CA LEU A 19 22.68 27.82 24.82
C LEU A 19 21.25 27.32 25.07
N SER A 20 20.80 27.28 26.32
CA SER A 20 19.41 26.93 26.64
C SER A 20 18.41 27.90 26.00
N PHE A 21 18.72 29.20 25.99
CA PHE A 21 17.84 30.23 25.44
C PHE A 21 17.76 30.11 23.91
N VAL A 22 18.91 29.86 23.26
CA VAL A 22 18.99 29.62 21.80
C VAL A 22 18.19 28.38 21.41
N VAL A 23 18.33 27.27 22.14
CA VAL A 23 17.58 26.02 21.86
C VAL A 23 16.07 26.23 22.01
N VAL A 24 15.61 26.89 23.08
CA VAL A 24 14.18 27.18 23.26
C VAL A 24 13.64 28.08 22.15
N PHE A 25 14.41 29.06 21.71
CA PHE A 25 14.01 29.94 20.62
C PHE A 25 13.93 29.19 19.28
N ALA A 26 14.92 28.35 18.97
CA ALA A 26 14.93 27.51 17.78
C ALA A 26 13.73 26.55 17.76
N VAL A 27 13.45 25.87 18.87
CA VAL A 27 12.29 24.98 19.00
C VAL A 27 10.98 25.75 18.82
N ARG A 28 10.84 26.94 19.42
CA ARG A 28 9.63 27.77 19.22
C ARG A 28 9.45 28.25 17.78
N VAL A 29 10.53 28.59 17.08
CA VAL A 29 10.49 28.96 15.66
C VAL A 29 10.07 27.75 14.82
N VAL A 30 10.66 26.58 15.05
CA VAL A 30 10.28 25.34 14.34
C VAL A 30 8.83 24.96 14.63
N VAL A 31 8.38 25.04 15.89
CA VAL A 31 6.98 24.75 16.26
C VAL A 31 6.01 25.74 15.60
N ARG A 32 6.34 27.05 15.55
CA ARG A 32 5.51 28.02 14.82
C ARG A 32 5.58 27.86 13.32
N LEU A 33 6.70 27.41 12.77
CA LEU A 33 6.83 27.13 11.35
C LEU A 33 6.01 25.89 10.98
N VAL A 34 6.06 24.82 11.77
CA VAL A 34 5.30 23.57 11.55
C VAL A 34 3.80 23.78 11.80
N LEU A 35 3.40 24.46 12.89
CA LEU A 35 2.00 24.80 13.14
C LEU A 35 1.46 25.84 12.15
N GLY A 36 2.28 26.81 11.72
CA GLY A 36 1.92 27.80 10.71
C GLY A 36 1.88 27.23 9.27
N PHE A 37 2.69 26.20 8.98
CA PHE A 37 2.60 25.44 7.74
C PHE A 37 1.32 24.58 7.73
N ARG A 38 0.95 24.05 8.89
CA ARG A 38 -0.32 23.34 9.11
C ARG A 38 -1.55 24.26 9.07
N SER A 39 -1.41 25.55 9.38
CA SER A 39 -2.49 26.55 9.18
C SER A 39 -2.59 27.06 7.74
N ARG A 40 -1.53 26.91 6.92
CA ARG A 40 -1.58 27.14 5.46
C ARG A 40 -2.11 25.95 4.68
N PHE A 41 -2.02 24.74 5.24
CA PHE A 41 -2.66 23.51 4.75
C PHE A 41 -3.94 23.16 5.55
N GLY A 42 -4.56 24.19 6.15
CA GLY A 42 -5.83 24.07 6.84
C GLY A 42 -6.99 24.03 5.86
N TYR A 43 -7.62 22.86 5.77
CA TYR A 43 -8.95 22.65 5.18
C TYR A 43 -9.87 23.84 5.45
N GLY A 44 -10.25 24.55 4.38
CA GLY A 44 -11.32 25.54 4.41
C GLY A 44 -12.62 24.87 4.80
N ARG A 45 -12.97 24.96 6.08
CA ARG A 45 -14.29 24.58 6.59
C ARG A 45 -15.27 25.68 6.20
N ASN A 46 -15.82 25.57 4.99
CA ASN A 46 -16.94 26.40 4.56
C ASN A 46 -18.22 25.84 5.20
N GLU A 47 -18.56 26.31 6.39
CA GLU A 47 -19.92 26.17 6.91
C GLU A 47 -20.84 27.13 6.16
N ALA A 48 -21.37 26.69 5.01
CA ALA A 48 -22.44 27.38 4.32
C ALA A 48 -23.77 27.02 5.01
N VAL A 49 -24.20 27.87 5.93
CA VAL A 49 -25.53 27.81 6.55
C VAL A 49 -26.58 28.09 5.48
N VAL A 50 -27.30 27.06 5.04
CA VAL A 50 -28.38 27.19 4.06
C VAL A 50 -29.69 27.50 4.79
N VAL A 51 -30.14 28.75 4.71
CA VAL A 51 -31.48 29.16 5.13
C VAL A 51 -32.41 29.03 3.91
N ARG A 52 -33.44 28.18 3.99
CA ARG A 52 -34.50 28.07 2.96
C ARG A 52 -35.82 28.53 3.58
N ARG A 53 -36.46 29.47 2.90
CA ARG A 53 -37.68 30.18 3.33
C ARG A 53 -38.90 29.44 2.78
N ASP A 54 -39.61 28.71 3.64
CA ASP A 54 -40.93 28.17 3.30
C ASP A 54 -42.00 29.26 3.40
N ARG A 55 -42.92 29.28 2.44
CA ARG A 55 -43.93 30.35 2.28
C ARG A 55 -45.21 30.15 3.10
N SER A 56 -45.27 29.18 4.01
CA SER A 56 -46.52 28.76 4.64
C SER A 56 -46.70 29.13 6.12
N LEU A 57 -45.71 29.66 6.85
CA LEU A 57 -45.89 29.98 8.28
C LEU A 57 -45.14 31.24 8.75
N GLY A 58 -45.81 32.39 8.74
CA GLY A 58 -45.75 33.38 9.83
C GLY A 58 -44.41 34.05 10.23
N GLY A 59 -43.34 33.98 9.44
CA GLY A 59 -42.21 34.92 9.55
C GLY A 59 -41.31 34.82 10.80
N ARG A 60 -41.14 33.65 11.42
CA ARG A 60 -40.08 33.40 12.41
C ARG A 60 -39.11 32.33 11.89
N GLU A 61 -37.85 32.69 11.78
CA GLU A 61 -36.77 31.81 11.30
C GLU A 61 -36.50 30.72 12.35
N VAL A 62 -36.49 29.46 11.93
CA VAL A 62 -36.07 28.32 12.75
C VAL A 62 -35.06 27.50 11.97
N VAL A 63 -33.91 27.25 12.59
CA VAL A 63 -32.77 26.52 12.03
C VAL A 63 -33.13 25.04 11.97
N VAL A 64 -33.37 24.51 10.77
CA VAL A 64 -33.69 23.09 10.55
C VAL A 64 -32.48 22.40 9.89
N GLY A 65 -31.52 22.01 10.73
CA GLY A 65 -30.53 20.98 10.39
C GLY A 65 -29.22 21.46 9.72
N THR A 66 -28.11 20.86 10.17
CA THR A 66 -26.79 20.94 9.54
C THR A 66 -26.66 19.84 8.48
N ARG A 67 -26.66 20.22 7.20
CA ARG A 67 -26.41 19.32 6.08
C ARG A 67 -24.91 19.04 5.96
N LYS A 68 -24.49 17.81 6.26
CA LYS A 68 -23.17 17.29 5.92
C LYS A 68 -23.17 16.98 4.43
N GLU A 69 -22.40 17.75 3.65
CA GLU A 69 -22.12 17.43 2.26
C GLU A 69 -21.07 16.31 2.23
N THR A 70 -21.54 15.07 2.38
CA THR A 70 -20.79 13.89 1.92
C THR A 70 -21.12 13.73 0.44
N ASP A 71 -20.26 14.29 -0.40
CA ASP A 71 -20.17 13.88 -1.78
C ASP A 71 -19.53 12.47 -1.82
N GLY A 72 -20.28 11.52 -2.39
CA GLY A 72 -19.71 10.33 -3.00
C GLY A 72 -19.39 9.11 -2.14
N SER A 73 -20.17 8.74 -1.12
CA SER A 73 -20.15 7.35 -0.62
C SER A 73 -21.24 6.54 -1.29
N ARG A 74 -20.83 5.71 -2.25
CA ARG A 74 -21.60 4.61 -2.84
C ARG A 74 -22.12 3.73 -1.72
N VAL A 75 -23.36 4.02 -1.30
CA VAL A 75 -24.18 3.12 -0.50
C VAL A 75 -24.46 1.92 -1.39
N LEU A 76 -24.23 0.75 -0.81
CA LEU A 76 -24.37 -0.58 -1.38
C LEU A 76 -25.62 -0.70 -2.27
N ASP A 77 -25.41 -0.93 -3.56
CA ASP A 77 -26.46 -1.41 -4.44
C ASP A 77 -26.82 -2.85 -4.00
N ASN A 78 -28.03 -3.02 -3.50
CA ASN A 78 -28.61 -4.32 -3.13
C ASN A 78 -28.85 -5.15 -4.41
N PRO A 79 -28.37 -6.41 -4.51
CA PRO A 79 -28.38 -7.19 -5.75
C PRO A 79 -29.75 -7.74 -6.21
N LEU A 80 -30.88 -7.16 -5.82
CA LEU A 80 -32.23 -7.66 -6.15
C LEU A 80 -33.21 -6.62 -6.73
N SER A 81 -32.75 -5.47 -7.24
CA SER A 81 -33.65 -4.42 -7.77
C SER A 81 -33.75 -4.45 -9.31
N PRO A 82 -34.96 -4.36 -9.90
CA PRO A 82 -35.15 -4.44 -11.35
C PRO A 82 -34.71 -3.15 -12.07
N ALA A 83 -34.02 -3.31 -13.19
CA ALA A 83 -33.50 -2.21 -14.00
C ALA A 83 -34.62 -1.40 -14.67
N LEU A 84 -34.72 -0.11 -14.34
CA LEU A 84 -35.55 0.83 -15.09
C LEU A 84 -34.69 1.68 -16.05
N ARG A 85 -35.07 1.61 -17.32
CA ARG A 85 -34.50 2.32 -18.46
C ARG A 85 -34.49 3.84 -18.29
N GLY A 86 -33.38 4.42 -18.74
CA GLY A 86 -33.39 5.57 -19.62
C GLY A 86 -33.16 6.92 -18.95
N THR A 87 -32.02 7.54 -19.26
CA THR A 87 -31.96 8.88 -19.87
C THR A 87 -30.53 9.10 -20.37
N VAL A 88 -30.43 9.36 -21.67
CA VAL A 88 -29.21 9.82 -22.34
C VAL A 88 -29.03 11.29 -21.99
N ASP A 89 -27.86 11.69 -21.51
CA ASP A 89 -27.44 13.08 -21.63
C ASP A 89 -25.96 13.18 -22.05
N ARG A 90 -25.73 14.13 -22.93
CA ARG A 90 -24.61 14.22 -23.88
C ARG A 90 -23.66 15.30 -23.40
N SER A 91 -22.40 14.96 -23.07
CA SER A 91 -21.33 15.96 -23.00
C SER A 91 -19.92 15.37 -23.25
N SER A 92 -19.31 15.87 -24.34
CA SER A 92 -17.89 16.02 -24.74
C SER A 92 -16.86 14.89 -24.49
N PRO A 93 -16.11 14.46 -25.53
CA PRO A 93 -15.19 13.33 -25.44
C PRO A 93 -13.83 13.78 -24.90
N ARG A 94 -13.65 13.77 -23.58
CA ARG A 94 -12.31 13.56 -23.02
C ARG A 94 -12.03 12.07 -23.06
N ARG A 95 -11.14 11.69 -23.96
CA ARG A 95 -10.58 10.37 -24.24
C ARG A 95 -10.09 9.69 -22.95
N ARG A 96 -11.02 9.17 -22.13
CA ARG A 96 -10.73 8.18 -21.11
C ARG A 96 -10.56 6.86 -21.84
N ARG A 97 -9.35 6.29 -21.79
CA ARG A 97 -9.15 4.87 -22.11
C ARG A 97 -9.92 4.08 -21.06
N ASN A 98 -11.21 3.88 -21.28
CA ASN A 98 -11.95 2.82 -20.64
C ASN A 98 -11.61 1.55 -21.42
N MET A 99 -10.41 1.04 -21.20
CA MET A 99 -10.03 -0.32 -21.56
C MET A 99 -9.60 -1.00 -20.27
N ALA A 100 -10.51 -1.04 -19.30
CA ALA A 100 -10.44 -2.14 -18.34
C ALA A 100 -11.02 -3.33 -19.11
N PRO A 101 -10.20 -4.29 -19.58
CA PRO A 101 -10.76 -5.56 -20.01
C PRO A 101 -11.60 -6.05 -18.84
N ARG A 102 -12.85 -6.46 -19.12
CA ARG A 102 -13.63 -7.24 -18.17
C ARG A 102 -12.85 -8.53 -18.01
N VAL A 103 -11.92 -8.54 -17.04
CA VAL A 103 -11.16 -9.73 -16.69
C VAL A 103 -12.20 -10.72 -16.22
N GLU A 104 -12.32 -11.80 -16.96
CA GLU A 104 -13.24 -12.89 -16.68
C GLU A 104 -13.01 -13.35 -15.24
N GLU A 105 -14.09 -13.44 -14.44
CA GLU A 105 -14.06 -13.73 -13.00
C GLU A 105 -13.73 -15.23 -12.78
N ASN A 106 -12.56 -15.65 -13.25
CA ASN A 106 -12.03 -16.98 -13.05
C ASN A 106 -11.12 -16.96 -11.82
N LEU A 107 -11.09 -18.07 -11.08
CA LEU A 107 -10.12 -18.27 -10.00
C LEU A 107 -8.69 -18.00 -10.53
N PRO A 108 -7.82 -17.38 -9.72
CA PRO A 108 -6.44 -17.19 -10.12
C PRO A 108 -5.74 -18.54 -10.25
N GLU A 109 -4.73 -18.60 -11.12
CA GLU A 109 -3.98 -19.83 -11.42
C GLU A 109 -3.32 -20.45 -10.19
N TRP A 110 -3.01 -19.63 -9.17
CA TRP A 110 -2.45 -20.10 -7.92
C TRP A 110 -3.48 -20.72 -6.96
N TRP A 111 -4.78 -20.56 -7.20
CA TRP A 111 -5.79 -21.15 -6.33
C TRP A 111 -5.77 -22.68 -6.44
N PRO A 112 -5.74 -23.42 -5.32
CA PRO A 112 -5.58 -24.87 -5.37
C PRO A 112 -6.77 -25.55 -6.04
N ALA A 113 -6.47 -26.52 -6.91
CA ALA A 113 -7.47 -27.50 -7.34
C ALA A 113 -7.80 -28.41 -6.15
N MET A 114 -9.09 -28.63 -5.88
CA MET A 114 -9.56 -29.47 -4.77
C MET A 114 -8.96 -30.89 -4.88
N THR A 115 -7.86 -31.13 -4.16
CA THR A 115 -7.24 -32.43 -3.99
C THR A 115 -6.88 -32.56 -2.52
N ALA A 116 -7.30 -33.68 -1.92
CA ALA A 116 -7.30 -33.89 -0.47
C ALA A 116 -5.87 -33.90 0.11
N SER A 117 -5.67 -33.11 1.16
CA SER A 117 -4.42 -32.99 1.92
C SER A 117 -4.04 -34.30 2.63
N SER A 118 -2.73 -34.60 2.64
CA SER A 118 -2.11 -35.70 3.39
C SER A 118 -1.49 -35.15 4.68
N ALA A 119 -1.85 -35.76 5.81
CA ALA A 119 -1.36 -35.42 7.15
C ALA A 119 0.01 -36.03 7.46
N VAL A 120 0.90 -35.32 8.16
CA VAL A 120 2.05 -35.92 8.85
C VAL A 120 2.41 -35.17 10.15
N ASP A 121 2.91 -35.98 11.08
CA ASP A 121 3.11 -35.88 12.53
C ASP A 121 4.34 -35.03 12.96
N LEU A 122 4.28 -34.42 14.15
CA LEU A 122 5.25 -33.42 14.66
C LEU A 122 6.00 -33.90 15.91
N GLU A 123 7.33 -33.83 15.89
CA GLU A 123 8.15 -33.68 17.10
C GLU A 123 9.24 -32.62 16.84
N VAL A 124 9.25 -31.58 17.68
CA VAL A 124 9.82 -30.24 17.42
C VAL A 124 11.13 -30.04 18.19
N ASP A 125 12.26 -29.91 17.49
CA ASP A 125 13.57 -29.58 18.06
C ASP A 125 14.02 -28.16 17.63
N LYS A 126 14.33 -27.28 18.60
CA LYS A 126 14.51 -25.83 18.39
C LYS A 126 15.75 -25.47 17.56
N GLU A 127 16.80 -26.29 17.61
CA GLU A 127 18.03 -26.05 16.86
C GLU A 127 17.90 -26.38 15.36
N TYR A 128 16.96 -27.28 15.02
CA TYR A 128 16.61 -27.61 13.65
C TYR A 128 15.96 -26.41 12.94
N TYR A 129 15.05 -25.69 13.60
CA TYR A 129 14.39 -24.50 13.01
C TYR A 129 15.38 -23.37 12.74
N GLN A 130 16.38 -23.16 13.60
CA GLN A 130 17.38 -22.12 13.37
C GLN A 130 18.30 -22.47 12.19
N ARG A 131 18.64 -23.76 12.05
CA ARG A 131 19.45 -24.27 10.93
C ARG A 131 18.66 -24.28 9.62
N GLU A 132 17.38 -24.65 9.67
CA GLU A 132 16.50 -24.66 8.50
C GLU A 132 16.11 -23.25 8.08
N ALA A 133 15.87 -22.31 9.00
CA ALA A 133 15.71 -20.89 8.67
C ALA A 133 16.95 -20.34 7.94
N ASN A 134 18.15 -20.65 8.42
CA ASN A 134 19.39 -20.24 7.78
C ASN A 134 19.63 -20.96 6.42
N ARG A 135 19.07 -22.16 6.23
CA ARG A 135 19.12 -22.92 4.97
C ARG A 135 18.09 -22.42 3.95
N LEU A 136 16.87 -22.11 4.37
CA LEU A 136 15.79 -21.53 3.57
C LEU A 136 16.17 -20.13 3.06
N VAL A 137 16.96 -19.38 3.83
CA VAL A 137 17.57 -18.11 3.39
C VAL A 137 18.58 -18.33 2.25
N ARG A 138 19.17 -19.53 2.12
CA ARG A 138 20.27 -19.82 1.17
C ARG A 138 19.86 -20.69 -0.03
N GLY A 139 18.71 -21.37 0.02
CA GLY A 139 18.14 -22.16 -1.07
C GLY A 139 16.68 -21.80 -1.29
N ARG A 140 16.41 -20.91 -2.26
CA ARG A 140 15.12 -20.25 -2.48
C ARG A 140 14.07 -21.18 -3.10
N SER A 141 13.59 -22.12 -2.30
CA SER A 141 12.31 -22.83 -2.47
C SER A 141 11.73 -22.93 -1.07
N ILE A 142 10.97 -21.92 -0.69
CA ILE A 142 10.50 -21.77 0.67
C ILE A 142 9.28 -22.68 0.84
N SER A 143 9.45 -23.85 1.46
CA SER A 143 8.34 -24.65 1.98
C SER A 143 7.78 -23.96 3.23
N LEU A 144 7.10 -22.83 3.01
CA LEU A 144 6.32 -22.18 4.06
C LEU A 144 5.03 -22.98 4.20
N GLU A 145 4.88 -23.67 5.32
CA GLU A 145 3.68 -24.41 5.67
C GLU A 145 3.03 -23.77 6.91
N ILE A 146 1.71 -23.69 6.89
CA ILE A 146 0.89 -23.30 8.05
C ILE A 146 0.37 -24.61 8.63
N ASP A 147 0.89 -25.00 9.80
CA ASP A 147 0.54 -26.27 10.45
C ASP A 147 0.70 -27.52 9.55
N GLY A 148 1.72 -27.51 8.67
CA GLY A 148 1.97 -28.59 7.71
C GLY A 148 1.20 -28.47 6.39
N GLU A 149 0.41 -27.41 6.20
CA GLU A 149 -0.36 -27.16 4.98
C GLU A 149 0.22 -26.02 4.13
N ASP A 150 0.18 -26.16 2.81
CA ASP A 150 0.49 -25.06 1.89
C ASP A 150 -0.44 -23.85 2.15
N PRO A 151 0.08 -22.60 2.23
CA PRO A 151 -0.72 -21.42 2.54
C PRO A 151 -1.92 -21.21 1.62
N ARG A 152 -1.84 -21.65 0.35
CA ARG A 152 -2.95 -21.54 -0.61
C ARG A 152 -4.02 -22.57 -0.28
N GLN A 153 -3.62 -23.79 0.05
CA GLN A 153 -4.51 -24.87 0.53
C GLN A 153 -5.21 -24.48 1.84
N PHE A 154 -4.44 -23.98 2.81
CA PHE A 154 -4.98 -23.50 4.08
C PHE A 154 -6.06 -22.42 3.86
N LEU A 155 -5.78 -21.41 3.01
CA LEU A 155 -6.75 -20.35 2.72
C LEU A 155 -8.00 -20.86 1.98
N ALA A 156 -7.86 -21.83 1.09
CA ALA A 156 -8.99 -22.45 0.41
C ALA A 156 -9.85 -23.28 1.37
N GLY A 157 -9.24 -24.07 2.25
CA GLY A 157 -9.92 -24.79 3.31
C GLY A 157 -10.63 -23.85 4.29
N LEU A 158 -9.94 -22.77 4.70
CA LEU A 158 -10.52 -21.73 5.56
C LEU A 158 -11.71 -21.04 4.90
N ALA A 159 -11.64 -20.73 3.60
CA ALA A 159 -12.76 -20.17 2.85
C ALA A 159 -13.98 -21.10 2.89
N GLY A 160 -13.76 -22.41 2.68
CA GLY A 160 -14.80 -23.43 2.82
C GLY A 160 -15.42 -23.47 4.22
N ASN A 161 -14.58 -23.48 5.26
CA ASN A 161 -15.02 -23.54 6.67
C ASN A 161 -15.85 -22.32 7.10
N VAL A 162 -15.55 -21.14 6.54
CA VAL A 162 -16.28 -19.89 6.83
C VAL A 162 -17.49 -19.70 5.90
N GLY A 163 -17.69 -20.59 4.91
CA GLY A 163 -18.78 -20.50 3.93
C GLY A 163 -18.57 -19.39 2.90
N LEU A 164 -17.33 -19.03 2.62
CA LEU A 164 -16.95 -18.00 1.65
C LEU A 164 -16.70 -18.61 0.28
N GLU A 165 -17.33 -18.06 -0.76
CA GLU A 165 -17.10 -18.46 -2.15
C GLU A 165 -15.61 -18.34 -2.52
N ASN A 166 -15.03 -19.35 -3.17
CA ASN A 166 -13.61 -19.36 -3.54
C ASN A 166 -13.19 -18.14 -4.37
N ILE A 167 -14.04 -17.69 -5.31
CA ILE A 167 -13.76 -16.50 -6.13
C ILE A 167 -13.67 -15.25 -5.26
N ARG A 168 -14.58 -15.13 -4.28
CA ARG A 168 -14.60 -14.01 -3.33
C ARG A 168 -13.39 -14.05 -2.41
N ALA A 169 -13.05 -15.24 -1.89
CA ALA A 169 -11.88 -15.45 -1.06
C ALA A 169 -10.59 -15.07 -1.81
N ALA A 170 -10.41 -15.59 -3.02
CA ALA A 170 -9.29 -15.26 -3.89
C ALA A 170 -9.15 -13.75 -4.13
N ARG A 171 -10.26 -13.06 -4.40
CA ARG A 171 -10.26 -11.60 -4.59
C ARG A 171 -9.85 -10.84 -3.32
N ILE A 172 -10.29 -11.29 -2.14
CA ILE A 172 -9.85 -10.70 -0.86
C ILE A 172 -8.36 -10.89 -0.69
N VAL A 173 -7.82 -12.08 -0.97
CA VAL A 173 -6.39 -12.36 -0.88
C VAL A 173 -5.61 -11.48 -1.85
N SER A 174 -6.01 -11.38 -3.13
CA SER A 174 -5.35 -10.50 -4.11
C SER A 174 -5.36 -9.02 -3.67
N ALA A 175 -6.49 -8.54 -3.16
CA ALA A 175 -6.59 -7.18 -2.62
C ALA A 175 -5.69 -6.97 -1.38
N ALA A 176 -5.60 -7.98 -0.52
CA ALA A 176 -4.74 -7.96 0.67
C ALA A 176 -3.25 -7.97 0.28
N VAL A 177 -2.87 -8.77 -0.72
CA VAL A 177 -1.51 -8.79 -1.29
C VAL A 177 -1.17 -7.39 -1.78
N ALA A 178 -2.03 -6.77 -2.60
CA ALA A 178 -1.82 -5.41 -3.10
C ALA A 178 -1.69 -4.35 -1.99
N ALA A 179 -2.59 -4.38 -1.01
CA ALA A 179 -2.52 -3.48 0.13
C ALA A 179 -1.20 -3.66 0.90
N ARG A 180 -0.76 -4.92 1.08
CA ARG A 180 0.50 -5.24 1.75
C ARG A 180 1.70 -4.78 0.94
N THR A 181 1.72 -5.00 -0.37
CA THR A 181 2.77 -4.53 -1.29
C THR A 181 2.97 -3.03 -1.15
N ARG A 182 1.88 -2.25 -1.21
CA ARG A 182 1.93 -0.80 -1.02
C ARG A 182 2.51 -0.44 0.35
N SER A 183 1.97 -1.02 1.41
CA SER A 183 2.38 -0.69 2.79
C SER A 183 3.85 -1.00 3.02
N VAL A 184 4.34 -2.14 2.52
CA VAL A 184 5.73 -2.57 2.66
C VAL A 184 6.67 -1.61 1.95
N PHE A 185 6.37 -1.17 0.72
CA PHE A 185 7.22 -0.19 0.04
C PHE A 185 7.33 1.13 0.79
N LEU A 186 6.22 1.62 1.33
CA LEU A 186 6.22 2.86 2.13
C LEU A 186 6.98 2.69 3.45
N GLN A 187 6.85 1.53 4.11
CA GLN A 187 7.59 1.21 5.33
C GLN A 187 9.09 1.07 5.06
N ALA A 188 9.48 0.32 4.02
CA ALA A 188 10.86 0.16 3.62
C ALA A 188 11.50 1.52 3.30
N TRP A 189 10.78 2.40 2.59
CA TRP A 189 11.25 3.76 2.35
C TRP A 189 11.40 4.58 3.64
N ALA A 190 10.45 4.48 4.56
CA ALA A 190 10.54 5.18 5.84
C ALA A 190 11.73 4.71 6.68
N LEU A 191 11.99 3.39 6.72
CA LEU A 191 13.13 2.79 7.42
C LEU A 191 14.46 3.19 6.77
N GLU A 192 14.52 3.22 5.44
CA GLU A 192 15.68 3.70 4.71
C GLU A 192 16.02 5.15 5.07
N MET A 193 15.01 6.02 5.11
CA MET A 193 15.19 7.42 5.53
C MET A 193 15.60 7.57 7.01
N GLN A 194 15.34 6.54 7.84
CA GLN A 194 15.77 6.47 9.24
C GLN A 194 17.19 5.90 9.40
N GLY A 195 17.79 5.39 8.32
CA GLY A 195 19.10 4.72 8.34
C GLY A 195 19.04 3.24 8.76
N GLU A 196 17.84 2.69 8.98
CA GLU A 196 17.61 1.29 9.36
C GLU A 196 17.57 0.38 8.13
N HIS A 197 18.67 0.37 7.38
CA HIS A 197 18.76 -0.33 6.08
C HIS A 197 18.47 -1.83 6.19
N SER A 198 18.95 -2.49 7.25
CA SER A 198 18.74 -3.94 7.44
C SER A 198 17.27 -4.30 7.64
N GLU A 199 16.50 -3.45 8.35
CA GLU A 199 15.07 -3.64 8.53
C GLU A 199 14.32 -3.37 7.22
N ALA A 200 14.72 -2.35 6.47
CA ALA A 200 14.15 -2.07 5.14
C ALA A 200 14.30 -3.28 4.21
N LEU A 201 15.48 -3.92 4.17
CA LEU A 201 15.70 -5.14 3.38
C LEU A 201 14.86 -6.32 3.88
N ALA A 202 14.67 -6.49 5.20
CA ALA A 202 13.82 -7.54 5.74
C ALA A 202 12.34 -7.36 5.32
N HIS A 203 11.86 -6.12 5.33
CA HIS A 203 10.53 -5.77 4.82
C HIS A 203 10.41 -6.08 3.33
N LEU A 204 11.40 -5.70 2.51
CA LEU A 204 11.39 -6.01 1.06
C LEU A 204 11.49 -7.53 0.80
N SER A 205 12.25 -8.27 1.61
CA SER A 205 12.29 -9.74 1.54
C SER A 205 10.90 -10.34 1.75
N SER A 206 10.16 -9.84 2.75
CA SER A 206 8.83 -10.34 3.06
C SER A 206 7.86 -10.18 1.88
N ILE A 207 7.97 -9.10 1.09
CA ILE A 207 7.10 -8.92 -0.08
C ILE A 207 7.50 -9.81 -1.26
N CYS A 208 8.79 -10.11 -1.42
CA CYS A 208 9.24 -11.12 -2.39
C CYS A 208 8.56 -12.48 -2.11
N VAL A 209 8.59 -12.91 -0.84
CA VAL A 209 7.96 -14.18 -0.41
C VAL A 209 6.45 -14.14 -0.64
N LEU A 210 5.80 -13.02 -0.31
CA LEU A 210 4.36 -12.88 -0.53
C LEU A 210 3.97 -13.03 -2.01
N HIS A 211 4.74 -12.42 -2.93
CA HIS A 211 4.49 -12.53 -4.37
C HIS A 211 4.87 -13.90 -4.95
N GLN A 212 5.73 -14.67 -4.27
CA GLN A 212 5.99 -16.07 -4.63
C GLN A 212 4.81 -16.97 -4.22
N ILE A 213 4.26 -16.76 -3.03
CA ILE A 213 3.12 -17.54 -2.53
C ILE A 213 1.84 -17.14 -3.25
N PHE A 214 1.56 -15.86 -3.44
CA PHE A 214 0.34 -15.37 -4.09
C PHE A 214 0.71 -14.49 -5.28
N PRO A 215 1.16 -15.08 -6.39
CA PRO A 215 1.60 -14.32 -7.56
C PRO A 215 0.42 -13.51 -8.12
N PRO A 216 0.50 -12.17 -8.08
CA PRO A 216 -0.47 -11.34 -8.79
C PRO A 216 -0.37 -11.62 -10.29
N ARG A 217 -1.50 -11.46 -11.00
CA ARG A 217 -1.47 -11.53 -12.46
C ARG A 217 -0.67 -10.34 -13.00
N ASP A 218 0.05 -10.57 -14.09
CA ASP A 218 0.70 -9.51 -14.84
C ASP A 218 -0.36 -8.48 -15.29
N PHE A 219 -0.07 -7.19 -15.14
CA PHE A 219 -0.97 -6.08 -15.48
C PHE A 219 -2.31 -6.15 -14.74
N SER A 220 -2.26 -6.48 -13.45
CA SER A 220 -3.47 -6.61 -12.63
C SER A 220 -3.97 -5.24 -12.14
N PRO A 221 -5.29 -5.02 -12.10
CA PRO A 221 -5.84 -3.75 -11.59
C PRO A 221 -5.43 -3.50 -10.14
N GLU A 222 -5.18 -4.56 -9.36
CA GLU A 222 -4.65 -4.46 -8.01
C GLU A 222 -3.25 -3.84 -7.97
N MET A 223 -2.32 -4.27 -8.83
CA MET A 223 -0.96 -3.71 -8.87
C MET A 223 -0.93 -2.31 -9.50
N GLU A 224 -1.78 -2.02 -10.50
CA GLU A 224 -1.96 -0.66 -11.02
C GLU A 224 -2.39 0.31 -9.90
N MET A 225 -3.32 -0.11 -9.05
CA MET A 225 -3.75 0.68 -7.90
C MET A 225 -2.65 0.87 -6.85
N VAL A 226 -1.73 -0.10 -6.70
CA VAL A 226 -0.52 0.07 -5.87
C VAL A 226 0.39 1.12 -6.48
N ALA A 227 0.68 1.04 -7.77
CA ALA A 227 1.55 1.97 -8.50
C ALA A 227 1.05 3.42 -8.41
N LEU A 228 -0.21 3.67 -8.80
CA LEU A 228 -0.88 4.98 -8.66
C LEU A 228 -0.90 5.46 -7.20
N GLY A 229 -0.90 4.48 -6.29
CA GLY A 229 -0.83 4.70 -4.88
C GLY A 229 0.50 5.25 -4.41
N LEU A 230 1.58 4.60 -4.79
CA LEU A 230 2.95 4.95 -4.44
C LEU A 230 3.38 6.24 -5.12
N GLU A 231 2.93 6.50 -6.35
CA GLU A 231 3.24 7.75 -7.08
C GLU A 231 2.83 9.02 -6.29
N LYS A 232 1.76 8.94 -5.49
CA LYS A 232 1.31 10.07 -4.64
C LYS A 232 2.24 10.38 -3.47
N GLN A 233 3.12 9.44 -3.10
CA GLN A 233 3.94 9.53 -1.89
C GLN A 233 5.45 9.41 -2.16
N LEU A 234 5.83 8.78 -3.28
CA LEU A 234 7.20 8.52 -3.66
C LEU A 234 7.50 9.11 -5.04
N LYS A 235 8.66 9.76 -5.13
CA LYS A 235 9.19 10.27 -6.40
C LYS A 235 9.71 9.12 -7.28
N PRO A 236 9.80 9.30 -8.62
CA PRO A 236 10.34 8.26 -9.50
C PRO A 236 11.71 7.73 -9.05
N GLU A 237 12.62 8.61 -8.63
CA GLU A 237 13.98 8.21 -8.21
C GLU A 237 13.95 7.32 -6.96
N GLN A 238 12.98 7.53 -6.07
CA GLN A 238 12.81 6.74 -4.84
C GLN A 238 12.25 5.35 -5.16
N ARG A 239 11.36 5.28 -6.15
CA ARG A 239 10.79 4.01 -6.62
C ARG A 239 11.87 3.16 -7.32
N GLU A 240 12.74 3.78 -8.10
CA GLU A 240 13.93 3.14 -8.68
C GLU A 240 14.91 2.66 -7.61
N TYR A 241 15.15 3.46 -6.57
CA TYR A 241 16.00 3.06 -5.45
C TYR A 241 15.45 1.82 -4.73
N LEU A 242 14.15 1.81 -4.43
CA LEU A 242 13.47 0.65 -3.85
C LEU A 242 13.56 -0.58 -4.75
N LEU A 243 13.44 -0.41 -6.08
CA LEU A 243 13.62 -1.50 -7.03
C LEU A 243 15.04 -2.09 -6.95
N ASN A 244 16.07 -1.23 -6.92
CA ASN A 244 17.46 -1.68 -6.82
C ASN A 244 17.73 -2.47 -5.52
N MET A 245 17.18 -2.02 -4.39
CA MET A 245 17.25 -2.79 -3.14
C MET A 245 16.53 -4.13 -3.25
N LEU A 246 15.36 -4.14 -3.89
CA LEU A 246 14.56 -5.33 -4.09
C LEU A 246 15.26 -6.36 -4.99
N VAL A 247 16.02 -5.92 -5.99
CA VAL A 247 16.90 -6.80 -6.81
C VAL A 247 17.92 -7.54 -5.94
N GLY A 248 18.51 -6.85 -4.95
CA GLY A 248 19.46 -7.48 -4.03
C GLY A 248 18.85 -8.54 -3.12
N VAL A 249 17.53 -8.50 -2.89
CA VAL A 249 16.85 -9.34 -1.90
C VAL A 249 15.96 -10.42 -2.52
N CYS A 250 15.35 -10.17 -3.69
CA CYS A 250 14.45 -11.13 -4.33
C CYS A 250 15.17 -12.26 -5.12
N GLY A 251 16.49 -12.17 -5.35
CA GLY A 251 17.24 -13.13 -6.17
C GLY A 251 17.02 -12.95 -7.68
N GLU A 252 17.50 -13.90 -8.48
CA GLU A 252 17.49 -13.87 -9.96
C GLU A 252 16.06 -13.84 -10.54
N GLU A 253 15.13 -14.60 -9.97
CA GLU A 253 13.73 -14.65 -10.41
C GLU A 253 12.88 -13.57 -9.72
N ARG A 254 12.87 -12.39 -10.33
CA ARG A 254 12.08 -11.25 -9.85
C ARG A 254 10.60 -11.44 -10.21
N PRO A 255 9.67 -11.33 -9.26
CA PRO A 255 8.26 -11.21 -9.59
C PRO A 255 8.02 -9.93 -10.42
N LYS A 256 7.65 -10.08 -11.70
CA LYS A 256 7.34 -8.95 -12.61
C LYS A 256 6.31 -7.98 -12.01
N SER A 257 5.37 -8.53 -11.25
CA SER A 257 4.36 -7.81 -10.48
C SER A 257 4.92 -6.82 -9.46
N LEU A 258 6.14 -6.99 -8.92
CA LEU A 258 6.77 -6.01 -8.01
C LEU A 258 7.31 -4.80 -8.76
N VAL A 259 7.81 -5.00 -9.98
CA VAL A 259 8.25 -3.90 -10.86
C VAL A 259 7.03 -3.09 -11.29
N GLU A 260 5.96 -3.78 -11.68
CA GLU A 260 4.66 -3.17 -11.99
C GLU A 260 4.09 -2.40 -10.80
N ALA A 261 4.13 -2.97 -9.58
CA ALA A 261 3.65 -2.31 -8.37
C ALA A 261 4.40 -1.01 -8.05
N LEU A 262 5.69 -0.92 -8.41
CA LEU A 262 6.47 0.31 -8.30
C LEU A 262 6.13 1.33 -9.41
N GLY A 263 5.28 0.98 -10.38
CA GLY A 263 4.92 1.86 -11.49
C GLY A 263 6.12 2.22 -12.35
N LEU A 264 7.08 1.31 -12.45
CA LEU A 264 8.23 1.41 -13.33
C LEU A 264 7.90 0.50 -14.52
N GLU A 265 7.86 1.06 -15.74
CA GLU A 265 7.67 0.22 -16.91
C GLU A 265 8.82 -0.79 -16.95
N LEU A 266 8.49 -2.09 -17.04
CA LEU A 266 9.45 -3.04 -17.60
C LEU A 266 9.77 -2.46 -18.97
N SER A 267 10.97 -1.90 -19.13
CA SER A 267 11.55 -1.75 -20.45
C SER A 267 11.68 -3.18 -20.99
N VAL A 268 10.61 -3.65 -21.62
CA VAL A 268 10.67 -4.72 -22.60
C VAL A 268 11.59 -4.14 -23.66
N ASP A 269 12.86 -4.52 -23.58
CA ASP A 269 13.77 -4.38 -24.70
C ASP A 269 13.11 -5.19 -25.82
N ASP A 270 12.46 -4.51 -26.76
CA ASP A 270 11.94 -5.04 -28.02
C ASP A 270 13.14 -5.48 -28.87
N GLY A 271 13.79 -6.55 -28.42
CA GLY A 271 14.82 -7.31 -29.12
C GLY A 271 14.22 -8.51 -29.82
N ALA A 272 13.18 -8.30 -30.64
CA ALA A 272 12.67 -9.31 -31.56
C ALA A 272 12.32 -8.65 -32.89
N GLY A 273 13.37 -8.22 -33.60
CA GLY A 273 13.26 -7.69 -34.95
C GLY A 273 12.64 -8.69 -35.92
N ASP A 274 11.53 -8.27 -36.52
CA ASP A 274 11.32 -8.22 -37.97
C ASP A 274 12.09 -9.25 -38.81
N HIS A 275 11.54 -10.46 -38.95
CA HIS A 275 11.82 -11.32 -40.10
C HIS A 275 10.63 -12.25 -40.41
N TYR A 276 9.55 -11.69 -40.97
CA TYR A 276 8.56 -12.50 -41.70
C TYR A 276 7.84 -11.74 -42.82
N GLU A 277 8.53 -10.95 -43.65
CA GLU A 277 8.01 -10.64 -45.00
C GLU A 277 9.11 -10.58 -46.04
N ARG A 278 9.58 -11.76 -46.48
CA ARG A 278 10.14 -11.95 -47.83
C ARG A 278 10.12 -13.43 -48.20
N SER A 279 8.94 -13.95 -48.50
CA SER A 279 8.77 -15.22 -49.22
C SER A 279 7.42 -15.24 -49.95
N LEU A 280 7.15 -14.20 -50.73
CA LEU A 280 6.21 -14.20 -51.85
C LEU A 280 6.71 -13.21 -52.90
N SER A 281 7.78 -13.61 -53.59
CA SER A 281 8.17 -13.14 -54.93
C SER A 281 9.05 -14.21 -55.55
#